data_AF-M1AUQ1-F1
#
_entry.id   AF-M1AUQ1-F1
#
_cell.length_a   1.000
_cell.length_b   1.000
_cell.length_c   1.000
_cell.angle_alpha   90.00
_cell.angle_beta   90.00
_cell.angle_gamma   90.00
#
_symmetry.space_group_name_H-M   'P 1'
#
loop_
_entity.id
_entity.type
_entity.pdbx_description
1 polymer ?
#
loop_
_entity_poly.entity_id
_entity_poly.type
_entity_poly.pdbx_seq_one_letter_code
_entity_poly.pdbx_strand_id
1 'polypeptide(L)'
;MDSLPPYMRPFYQAILDIFDEMEEELTKEGKSDRVYYGKFEMKKLARAYFKEAEWLNAGYIPNCDQYIKNAIVSTTFMVLGTTSLIGMEEFITKDTFEWITNEPSILRASSTICRLMDDISDHEVSTINDISAFS
;
A
#
# COMPACT_ATOMS: atom_id res chain seq x y z
N MET A 1 15.56 1.17 14.17
CA MET A 1 14.64 0.89 15.31
C MET A 1 14.68 1.96 16.38
N ASP A 2 15.87 2.35 16.84
CA ASP A 2 15.99 3.27 17.99
C ASP A 2 15.47 4.69 17.74
N SER A 3 15.41 5.11 16.47
CA SER A 3 14.84 6.39 16.04
C SER A 3 13.31 6.45 16.03
N LEU A 4 12.62 5.31 16.20
CA LEU A 4 11.15 5.27 16.18
C LEU A 4 10.55 5.46 17.58
N PRO A 5 9.38 6.12 17.68
CA PRO A 5 8.61 6.15 18.92
C PRO A 5 8.31 4.72 19.42
N PRO A 6 8.30 4.48 20.74
CA PRO A 6 8.11 3.12 21.29
C PRO A 6 6.87 2.39 20.77
N TYR A 7 5.76 3.10 20.54
CA TYR A 7 4.51 2.51 20.05
C TYR A 7 4.58 2.05 18.58
N MET A 8 5.47 2.62 17.75
CA MET A 8 5.62 2.24 16.35
C MET A 8 6.55 1.05 16.15
N ARG A 9 7.47 0.81 17.11
CA ARG A 9 8.50 -0.24 16.98
C ARG A 9 7.90 -1.63 16.73
N PRO A 10 6.85 -2.09 17.45
CA PRO A 10 6.28 -3.41 17.20
C PRO A 10 5.71 -3.56 15.79
N PHE A 11 5.01 -2.55 15.27
CA PHE A 11 4.43 -2.57 13.93
C PHE A 11 5.52 -2.59 12.85
N TYR A 12 6.55 -1.75 13.00
CA TYR A 12 7.66 -1.74 12.06
C TYR A 12 8.44 -3.07 12.09
N GLN A 13 8.62 -3.66 13.27
CA GLN A 13 9.28 -4.97 13.39
C GLN A 13 8.48 -6.05 12.69
N ALA A 14 7.17 -6.11 12.94
CA ALA A 14 6.29 -7.10 12.32
C ALA A 14 6.32 -7.03 10.78
N ILE A 15 6.41 -5.82 10.20
CA ILE A 15 6.55 -5.67 8.74
C ILE A 15 7.89 -6.22 8.26
N LEU A 16 8.99 -5.96 8.98
CA LEU A 16 10.31 -6.49 8.62
C LEU A 16 10.33 -8.02 8.72
N ASP A 17 9.82 -8.56 9.83
CA ASP A 17 9.77 -10.00 10.10
C ASP A 17 9.02 -10.74 8.98
N ILE A 18 7.88 -10.21 8.52
CA ILE A 18 7.13 -10.80 7.38
C ILE A 18 8.00 -10.93 6.13
N PHE A 19 8.76 -9.89 5.79
CA PHE A 19 9.59 -9.94 4.59
C PHE A 19 10.84 -10.80 4.75
N ASP A 20 11.40 -10.86 5.96
CA ASP A 20 12.54 -11.72 6.27
C ASP A 20 12.11 -13.19 6.24
N GLU A 21 10.96 -13.54 6.82
CA GLU A 21 10.35 -14.87 6.72
C GLU A 21 10.08 -15.27 5.25
N MET A 22 9.52 -14.36 4.43
CA MET A 22 9.33 -14.62 3.00
C MET A 22 10.66 -14.90 2.29
N GLU A 23 11.72 -14.16 2.62
CA GLU A 23 13.04 -14.31 2.03
C GLU A 23 13.70 -15.63 2.42
N GLU A 24 13.59 -16.03 3.69
CA GLU A 24 14.07 -17.32 4.20
C GLU A 24 13.38 -18.50 3.51
N GLU A 25 12.05 -18.47 3.38
CA GLU A 25 11.30 -19.53 2.70
C GLU A 25 11.66 -19.61 1.21
N LEU A 26 11.67 -18.48 0.50
CA LEU A 26 11.94 -18.47 -0.94
C LEU A 26 13.40 -18.73 -1.29
N THR A 27 14.34 -18.51 -0.37
CA THR A 27 15.75 -18.87 -0.56
C THR A 27 15.92 -20.37 -0.77
N LYS A 28 15.11 -21.20 -0.09
CA LYS A 28 15.14 -22.67 -0.22
C LYS A 28 14.82 -23.13 -1.65
N GLU A 29 14.08 -22.31 -2.39
CA GLU A 29 13.66 -22.56 -3.77
C GLU A 29 14.47 -21.76 -4.81
N GLY A 30 15.46 -20.96 -4.39
CA GLY A 30 16.21 -20.07 -5.27
C GLY A 30 15.37 -18.91 -5.83
N LYS A 31 14.32 -18.49 -5.10
CA LYS A 31 13.33 -17.48 -5.52
C LYS A 31 13.36 -16.20 -4.65
N SER A 32 14.36 -16.03 -3.80
CA SER A 32 14.47 -14.90 -2.85
C SER A 32 14.43 -13.52 -3.54
N ASP A 33 14.96 -13.42 -4.77
CA ASP A 33 14.95 -12.17 -5.56
C ASP A 33 13.54 -11.60 -5.78
N ARG A 34 12.48 -12.42 -5.68
CA ARG A 34 11.09 -11.97 -5.79
C ARG A 34 10.71 -11.01 -4.67
N VAL A 35 11.26 -11.18 -3.47
CA VAL A 35 10.96 -10.39 -2.27
C VAL A 35 11.32 -8.92 -2.46
N TYR A 36 12.32 -8.63 -3.30
CA TYR A 36 12.70 -7.26 -3.67
C TYR A 36 11.50 -6.43 -4.17
N TYR A 37 10.65 -7.02 -5.01
CA TYR A 37 9.50 -6.31 -5.59
C TYR A 37 8.44 -5.98 -4.53
N GLY A 38 8.22 -6.88 -3.57
CA GLY A 38 7.33 -6.63 -2.43
C GLY A 38 7.86 -5.52 -1.53
N LYS A 39 9.16 -5.57 -1.18
CA LYS A 39 9.85 -4.51 -0.43
C LYS A 39 9.80 -3.17 -1.18
N PHE A 40 9.86 -3.18 -2.51
CA PHE A 40 9.77 -1.98 -3.35
C PHE A 40 8.37 -1.33 -3.30
N GLU A 41 7.29 -2.10 -3.51
CA GLU A 41 5.93 -1.57 -3.44
C GLU A 41 5.57 -1.12 -2.01
N MET A 42 6.04 -1.83 -0.97
CA MET A 42 5.81 -1.42 0.42
C MET A 42 6.43 -0.05 0.72
N LYS A 43 7.61 0.24 0.17
CA LYS A 43 8.23 1.58 0.30
C LYS A 43 7.42 2.65 -0.43
N LYS A 44 6.80 2.34 -1.57
CA LYS A 44 5.89 3.28 -2.26
C LYS A 44 4.66 3.56 -1.41
N LEU A 45 4.04 2.53 -0.83
CA LEU A 45 2.89 2.65 0.06
C LEU A 45 3.21 3.50 1.30
N ALA A 46 4.33 3.23 1.97
CA ALA A 46 4.75 4.00 3.13
C ALA A 46 4.93 5.50 2.81
N ARG A 47 5.48 5.83 1.63
CA ARG A 47 5.60 7.23 1.17
C ARG A 47 4.23 7.86 0.88
N ALA A 48 3.29 7.10 0.31
CA ALA A 48 1.95 7.58 0.04
C ALA A 48 1.19 7.92 1.34
N TYR A 49 1.25 7.05 2.34
CA TYR A 49 0.66 7.35 3.66
C TYR A 49 1.36 8.51 4.37
N PHE A 50 2.69 8.59 4.27
CA PHE A 50 3.42 9.73 4.82
C PHE A 50 2.97 11.03 4.15
N LYS A 51 2.71 11.01 2.84
CA LYS A 51 2.23 12.19 2.11
C LYS A 51 0.84 12.65 2.55
N GLU A 52 -0.06 11.71 2.79
CA GLU A 52 -1.39 11.99 3.34
C GLU A 52 -1.30 12.58 4.75
N ALA A 53 -0.41 12.03 5.59
CA ALA A 53 -0.15 12.57 6.92
C ALA A 53 0.44 13.99 6.88
N GLU A 54 1.33 14.29 5.94
CA GLU A 54 1.83 15.66 5.71
C GLU A 54 0.71 16.62 5.35
N TRP A 55 -0.17 16.24 4.41
CA TRP A 55 -1.31 17.06 4.01
C TRP A 55 -2.25 17.33 5.17
N LEU A 56 -2.60 16.29 5.94
CA LEU A 56 -3.44 16.41 7.13
C LEU A 56 -2.82 17.35 8.16
N ASN A 57 -1.54 17.14 8.50
CA ASN A 57 -0.85 17.95 9.50
C ASN A 57 -0.70 19.42 9.07
N ALA A 58 -0.58 19.68 7.77
CA ALA A 58 -0.51 21.03 7.22
C ALA A 58 -1.88 21.69 7.02
N GLY A 59 -3.00 20.96 7.21
CA GLY A 59 -4.34 21.42 6.81
C GLY A 59 -4.46 21.69 5.31
N TYR A 60 -3.61 21.05 4.49
CA TYR A 60 -3.58 21.24 3.05
C TYR A 60 -4.59 20.32 2.37
N ILE A 61 -5.47 20.93 1.57
CA ILE A 61 -6.45 20.19 0.75
C ILE A 61 -5.89 20.10 -0.68
N PRO A 62 -5.42 18.92 -1.13
CA PRO A 62 -5.00 18.72 -2.51
C PRO A 62 -6.18 18.86 -3.46
N ASN A 63 -5.92 19.26 -4.71
CA ASN A 63 -6.93 19.10 -5.75
C ASN A 63 -7.10 17.63 -6.15
N CYS A 64 -8.18 17.31 -6.87
CA CYS A 64 -8.51 15.92 -7.23
C CYS A 64 -7.36 15.19 -7.95
N ASP A 65 -6.67 15.85 -8.89
CA ASP A 65 -5.58 15.22 -9.65
C ASP A 65 -4.36 14.92 -8.78
N GLN A 66 -4.04 15.81 -7.82
CA GLN A 66 -2.97 15.60 -6.86
C GLN A 66 -3.32 14.48 -5.88
N TYR A 67 -4.54 14.52 -5.36
CA TYR A 67 -5.07 13.53 -4.42
C TYR A 67 -5.05 12.13 -5.05
N ILE A 68 -5.71 11.94 -6.19
CA ILE A 68 -5.88 10.61 -6.83
C ILE A 68 -4.54 9.96 -7.15
N LYS A 69 -3.52 10.73 -7.57
CA LYS A 69 -2.18 10.20 -7.83
C LYS A 69 -1.56 9.53 -6.59
N ASN A 70 -1.76 10.10 -5.41
CA ASN A 70 -1.29 9.50 -4.16
C ASN A 70 -2.24 8.40 -3.66
N ALA A 71 -3.54 8.70 -3.72
CA ALA A 71 -4.60 7.88 -3.16
C ALA A 71 -4.71 6.49 -3.83
N ILE A 72 -4.39 6.40 -5.13
CA ILE A 72 -4.27 5.12 -5.86
C ILE A 72 -3.22 4.22 -5.22
N VAL A 73 -2.06 4.77 -4.85
CA VAL A 73 -0.98 3.99 -4.20
C VAL A 73 -1.39 3.62 -2.77
N SER A 74 -2.05 4.52 -2.04
CA SER A 74 -2.47 4.27 -0.65
C SER A 74 -3.60 3.25 -0.51
N THR A 75 -4.28 2.84 -1.59
CA THR A 75 -5.27 1.75 -1.59
C THR A 75 -4.70 0.35 -1.34
N THR A 76 -3.37 0.19 -1.32
CA THR A 76 -2.65 -1.09 -1.12
C THR A 76 -2.73 -2.11 -2.25
N PHE A 77 -3.53 -1.90 -3.30
CA PHE A 77 -3.71 -2.85 -4.41
C PHE A 77 -2.40 -3.21 -5.12
N MET A 78 -1.48 -2.27 -5.27
CA MET A 78 -0.15 -2.51 -5.86
C MET A 78 0.68 -3.47 -5.01
N VAL A 79 0.78 -3.22 -3.70
CA VAL A 79 1.48 -4.09 -2.74
C VAL A 79 0.82 -5.48 -2.70
N LEU A 80 -0.50 -5.53 -2.64
CA LEU A 80 -1.26 -6.77 -2.59
C LEU A 80 -1.02 -7.62 -3.85
N GLY A 81 -1.15 -7.02 -5.03
CA GLY A 81 -0.94 -7.70 -6.31
C GLY A 81 0.49 -8.24 -6.44
N THR A 82 1.49 -7.40 -6.17
CA THR A 82 2.90 -7.83 -6.23
C THR A 82 3.21 -8.92 -5.22
N THR A 83 2.77 -8.79 -3.96
CA THR A 83 3.02 -9.79 -2.91
C THR A 83 2.32 -11.11 -3.21
N SER A 84 1.15 -11.08 -3.83
CA SER A 84 0.44 -12.30 -4.26
C SER A 84 1.27 -13.09 -5.28
N LEU A 85 1.93 -12.41 -6.23
CA LEU A 85 2.80 -13.08 -7.21
C LEU A 85 4.08 -13.66 -6.59
N ILE A 86 4.59 -13.06 -5.51
CA ILE A 86 5.77 -13.55 -4.79
C ILE A 86 5.51 -14.96 -4.25
N GLY A 87 4.35 -15.17 -3.63
CA GLY A 87 3.95 -16.42 -3.00
C GLY A 87 3.47 -17.52 -3.96
N MET A 88 3.43 -17.29 -5.27
CA MET A 88 3.01 -18.33 -6.23
C MET A 88 4.10 -19.39 -6.41
N GLU A 89 3.71 -20.66 -6.28
CA GLU A 89 4.60 -21.81 -6.53
C GLU A 89 5.12 -21.81 -7.98
N GLU A 90 4.27 -21.40 -8.92
CA GLU A 90 4.57 -21.31 -10.34
C GLU A 90 5.79 -20.40 -10.63
N PHE A 91 6.42 -20.65 -11.77
CA PHE A 91 7.51 -19.83 -12.24
C PHE A 91 6.99 -18.50 -12.78
N ILE A 92 7.04 -17.46 -11.95
CA ILE A 92 6.78 -16.07 -12.34
C ILE A 92 8.09 -15.46 -12.85
N THR A 93 8.04 -14.86 -14.04
CA THR A 93 9.22 -14.24 -14.66
C THR A 93 9.52 -12.87 -14.06
N LYS A 94 10.77 -12.43 -14.20
CA LYS A 94 11.18 -11.06 -13.87
C LYS A 94 10.34 -10.02 -14.62
N ASP A 95 10.06 -10.28 -15.90
CA ASP A 95 9.25 -9.40 -16.74
C ASP A 95 7.83 -9.22 -16.19
N THR A 96 7.23 -10.26 -15.58
CA THR A 96 5.93 -10.14 -14.91
C THR A 96 6.01 -9.22 -13.69
N PHE A 97 7.08 -9.31 -12.90
CA PHE A 97 7.29 -8.42 -11.77
C PHE A 97 7.58 -6.97 -12.20
N GLU A 98 8.32 -6.78 -13.29
CA GLU A 98 8.54 -5.45 -13.87
C GLU A 98 7.24 -4.90 -14.46
N TRP A 99 6.43 -5.73 -15.11
CA TRP A 99 5.12 -5.34 -15.64
C TRP A 99 4.18 -4.89 -14.51
N ILE A 100 4.07 -5.66 -13.43
CA ILE A 100 3.15 -5.32 -12.33
C ILE A 100 3.61 -4.07 -11.55
N THR A 101 4.92 -3.89 -11.35
CA THR A 101 5.46 -2.71 -10.63
C THR A 101 5.47 -1.44 -11.48
N ASN A 102 5.32 -1.58 -12.80
CA ASN A 102 5.06 -0.46 -13.73
C ASN A 102 3.59 -0.04 -13.82
N GLU A 103 2.76 -0.39 -12.83
CA GLU A 103 1.40 0.12 -12.67
C GLU A 103 0.51 -0.14 -13.90
N PRO A 104 0.28 -1.43 -14.25
CA PRO A 104 -0.52 -1.77 -15.41
C PRO A 104 -1.94 -1.22 -15.27
N SER A 105 -2.56 -0.90 -16.41
CA SER A 105 -3.87 -0.23 -16.46
C SER A 105 -4.94 -0.94 -15.63
N ILE A 106 -4.91 -2.28 -15.58
CA ILE A 106 -5.82 -3.08 -14.77
C ILE A 106 -5.70 -2.76 -13.28
N LEU A 107 -4.49 -2.75 -12.71
CA LEU A 107 -4.29 -2.42 -11.30
C LEU A 107 -4.61 -0.97 -11.01
N ARG A 108 -4.25 -0.05 -11.92
CA ARG A 108 -4.58 1.37 -11.78
C ARG A 108 -6.10 1.59 -11.77
N ALA A 109 -6.83 0.92 -12.66
CA ALA A 109 -8.29 0.98 -12.71
C ALA A 109 -8.92 0.38 -11.44
N SER A 110 -8.47 -0.81 -11.01
CA SER A 110 -8.94 -1.43 -9.75
C SER A 110 -8.70 -0.55 -8.54
N SER A 111 -7.50 0.02 -8.42
CA SER A 111 -7.14 0.94 -7.32
C SER A 111 -8.01 2.21 -7.36
N THR A 112 -8.30 2.74 -8.56
CA THR A 112 -9.16 3.93 -8.71
C THR A 112 -10.59 3.62 -8.26
N ILE A 113 -11.15 2.49 -8.70
CA ILE A 113 -12.50 2.05 -8.30
C ILE A 113 -12.55 1.87 -6.78
N CYS A 114 -11.57 1.16 -6.21
CA CYS A 114 -11.50 0.95 -4.77
C CYS A 114 -11.44 2.27 -4.02
N ARG A 115 -10.55 3.20 -4.42
CA ARG A 115 -10.42 4.51 -3.79
C ARG A 115 -11.74 5.28 -3.82
N LEU A 116 -12.40 5.34 -4.97
CA LEU A 116 -13.66 6.06 -5.09
C LEU A 116 -14.77 5.44 -4.24
N MET A 117 -14.85 4.11 -4.18
CA MET A 117 -15.84 3.42 -3.34
C MET A 117 -15.59 3.64 -1.84
N ASP A 118 -14.33 3.58 -1.43
CA ASP A 118 -13.88 3.84 -0.05
C ASP A 118 -14.26 5.27 0.36
N ASP A 119 -13.87 6.26 -0.45
CA ASP A 119 -14.13 7.68 -0.18
C ASP A 119 -15.63 8.03 -0.15
N ILE A 120 -16.44 7.43 -1.04
CA ILE A 120 -17.91 7.61 -1.03
C ILE A 120 -18.50 7.06 0.27
N SER A 121 -18.07 5.87 0.68
CA SER A 121 -18.57 5.21 1.89
C SER A 121 -18.20 6.01 3.14
N ASP A 122 -16.97 6.48 3.24
CA ASP A 122 -16.49 7.29 4.37
C ASP A 122 -17.20 8.65 4.44
N HIS A 123 -17.48 9.26 3.29
CA HIS A 123 -18.25 10.51 3.23
C HIS A 123 -19.69 10.31 3.74
N GLU A 124 -20.36 9.22 3.36
CA GLU A 124 -21.69 8.89 3.86
C GLU A 124 -21.70 8.70 5.38
N VAL A 125 -20.74 7.94 5.92
CA VAL A 125 -20.60 7.71 7.37
C VAL A 125 -20.34 9.01 8.12
N SER A 126 -19.44 9.85 7.60
CA SER A 126 -19.11 11.16 8.21
C SER A 126 -20.34 12.06 8.27
N THR A 127 -21.11 12.11 7.17
CA THR A 127 -22.35 12.90 7.09
C THR A 127 -23.40 12.43 8.11
N ILE A 128 -23.53 11.11 8.32
CA ILE A 128 -24.44 10.55 9.32
C ILE A 128 -24.02 10.94 10.75
N ASN A 129 -22.72 10.83 11.04
CA ASN A 129 -22.17 11.18 12.35
C ASN A 129 -22.39 12.67 12.66
N ASP A 130 -22.17 13.54 11.68
CA ASP A 130 -22.44 14.97 11.82
C ASP A 130 -23.93 15.24 12.12
N ILE A 131 -24.86 14.59 11.41
CA ILE A 131 -26.31 14.74 11.68
C ILE A 131 -26.68 14.25 13.08
N SER A 132 -26.11 13.12 13.53
CA SER A 132 -26.38 12.55 14.86
C SER A 132 -25.81 13.37 16.01
N ALA A 133 -24.75 14.16 15.77
CA ALA A 133 -24.19 15.07 16.76
C ALA A 133 -25.10 16.28 17.05
N PHE A 134 -26.11 16.52 16.22
CA PHE A 134 -27.11 17.59 16.39
C PHE A 134 -28.49 17.09 16.85
N SER A 135 -28.66 15.79 17.13
CA SER A 135 -29.89 15.18 17.66
C SER A 135 -29.76 14.80 19.14
#